data_AF-A0A101WPK3-F1
#
_entry.id   AF-A0A101WPK3-F1
#
_cell.length_a   1.000
_cell.length_b   1.000
_cell.length_c   1.000
_cell.angle_alpha   90.00
_cell.angle_beta   90.00
_cell.angle_gamma   90.00
#
_symmetry.space_group_name_H-M   'P 1'
#
loop_
_entity.id
_entity.type
_entity.pdbx_description
1 polymer ?
#
loop_
_entity_poly.entity_id
_entity_poly.type
_entity_poly.pdbx_seq_one_letter_code
_entity_poly.pdbx_strand_id
1 'polypeptide(L)'
;MILEREQIQRYMRHIIMPEIGGPGQKKLLDSSVLVHCESISNSAVMLYYLAAMGIGKIDCYAENIDGMEFISRNAKGLNPDLQLQIADVPGIEEYDYTDNYDIIIIFYEKAVQSSRINATDTPAIYTAVAGDWGYIRTVRTKESISQIIDEINNLYAEIKNPEYFSLFSKAYLGFNCTLTAIEAVKVLLNIGSVSEQALKYDLSTYNFGYNQFNNAKKEYVINPENARKELSKAKVLIIGSGGLGSPAAYTLAMSGIEKLGMIDFDTVETSNLNRQILHSTDTIGMAKVKSAEIFLKRLNSDVEICTYNEKFSLENAEALIADYDMVIDGLDNLPNRYLLNDVCYFLKKPWLEAGVLRFDGLATTILPDKSICYRCIFPEVKGRGPIPSCSETGVLGAVPGVMGMIQAIEAIKYLTGVGVPLVNKLLVYDALNIDFTLLDIDRSPHCKLCGTDPTIKTPKEYEFVCTNQFQ
;
A
#
# COMPACT_ATOMS: atom_id res chain seq x y z
N MET A 1 -7.03 -9.55 -30.03
CA MET A 1 -5.78 -8.84 -30.38
C MET A 1 -4.75 -9.17 -29.30
N ILE A 2 -3.48 -9.38 -29.66
CA ILE A 2 -2.42 -9.90 -28.76
C ILE A 2 -1.71 -8.71 -28.07
N LEU A 3 -1.22 -8.88 -26.84
CA LEU A 3 -0.40 -7.88 -26.14
C LEU A 3 0.90 -7.59 -26.92
N GLU A 4 1.32 -6.34 -26.94
CA GLU A 4 2.60 -5.95 -27.52
C GLU A 4 3.78 -6.38 -26.64
N ARG A 5 4.98 -6.46 -27.21
CA ARG A 5 6.18 -6.92 -26.48
C ARG A 5 6.49 -6.07 -25.25
N GLU A 6 6.37 -4.76 -25.36
CA GLU A 6 6.60 -3.84 -24.25
C GLU A 6 5.54 -4.01 -23.15
N GLN A 7 4.28 -4.22 -23.53
CA GLN A 7 3.20 -4.52 -22.58
C GLN A 7 3.46 -5.84 -21.85
N ILE A 8 3.91 -6.88 -22.56
CA ILE A 8 4.30 -8.15 -21.93
C ILE A 8 5.41 -7.95 -20.90
N GLN A 9 6.43 -7.16 -21.24
CA GLN A 9 7.54 -6.87 -20.31
C GLN A 9 7.06 -6.08 -19.08
N ARG A 10 6.21 -5.06 -19.28
CA ARG A 10 5.66 -4.22 -18.21
C ARG A 10 4.79 -5.00 -17.24
N TYR A 11 3.90 -5.85 -17.76
CA TYR A 11 2.90 -6.58 -16.96
C TYR A 11 3.29 -8.04 -16.69
N MET A 12 4.58 -8.39 -16.81
CA MET A 12 5.06 -9.76 -16.63
C MET A 12 4.61 -10.40 -15.30
N ARG A 13 4.56 -9.62 -14.21
CA ARG A 13 4.07 -10.11 -12.90
C ARG A 13 2.60 -10.46 -12.86
N HIS A 14 1.79 -9.87 -13.74
CA HIS A 14 0.37 -10.18 -13.88
C HIS A 14 0.15 -11.36 -14.83
N ILE A 15 0.88 -11.37 -15.95
CA ILE A 15 0.73 -12.38 -17.01
C ILE A 15 1.07 -13.79 -16.52
N ILE A 16 1.98 -13.93 -15.57
CA ILE A 16 2.32 -15.22 -14.97
C ILE A 16 1.25 -15.73 -13.98
N MET A 17 0.34 -14.87 -13.51
CA MET A 17 -0.74 -15.28 -12.62
C MET A 17 -1.91 -15.87 -13.42
N PRO A 18 -2.37 -17.10 -13.13
CA PRO A 18 -3.47 -17.74 -13.84
C PRO A 18 -4.78 -16.94 -13.86
N GLU A 19 -5.06 -16.19 -12.79
CA GLU A 19 -6.27 -15.37 -12.64
C GLU A 19 -6.30 -14.16 -13.59
N ILE A 20 -5.14 -13.69 -14.04
CA ILE A 20 -5.04 -12.54 -14.95
C ILE A 20 -4.59 -13.02 -16.32
N GLY A 21 -3.37 -13.56 -16.41
CA GLY A 21 -2.80 -14.02 -17.67
C GLY A 21 -2.67 -12.90 -18.73
N GLY A 22 -2.27 -13.29 -19.94
CA GLY A 22 -2.29 -12.39 -21.10
C GLY A 22 -3.70 -11.85 -21.43
N PRO A 23 -4.75 -12.70 -21.49
CA PRO A 23 -6.10 -12.26 -21.79
C PRO A 23 -6.67 -11.26 -20.78
N GLY A 24 -6.50 -11.50 -19.46
CA GLY A 24 -6.97 -10.58 -18.43
C GLY A 24 -6.20 -9.27 -18.46
N GLN A 25 -4.87 -9.29 -18.65
CA GLN A 25 -4.12 -8.04 -18.79
C GLN A 25 -4.56 -7.23 -20.02
N LYS A 26 -4.87 -7.91 -21.14
CA LYS A 26 -5.43 -7.24 -22.31
C LYS A 26 -6.80 -6.64 -22.02
N LYS A 27 -7.65 -7.35 -21.27
CA LYS A 27 -8.95 -6.83 -20.83
C LYS A 27 -8.78 -5.53 -20.03
N LEU A 28 -7.85 -5.46 -19.08
CA LEU A 28 -7.56 -4.23 -18.33
C LEU A 28 -7.14 -3.07 -19.24
N LEU A 29 -6.25 -3.33 -20.21
CA LEU A 29 -5.80 -2.32 -21.18
C LEU A 29 -6.92 -1.84 -22.11
N ASP A 30 -7.97 -2.64 -22.30
CA ASP A 30 -9.15 -2.27 -23.08
C ASP A 30 -10.25 -1.65 -22.20
N SER A 31 -10.11 -1.68 -20.87
CA SER A 31 -11.10 -1.16 -19.93
C SER A 31 -10.99 0.34 -19.70
N SER A 32 -12.13 0.92 -19.34
CA SER A 32 -12.34 2.33 -19.07
C SER A 32 -12.91 2.54 -17.67
N VAL A 33 -12.33 3.48 -16.92
CA VAL A 33 -12.72 3.80 -15.54
C VAL A 33 -13.07 5.28 -15.43
N LEU A 34 -14.22 5.59 -14.85
CA LEU A 34 -14.54 6.95 -14.40
C LEU A 34 -14.24 7.08 -12.91
N VAL A 35 -13.48 8.11 -12.52
CA VAL A 35 -13.20 8.44 -11.12
C VAL A 35 -13.83 9.79 -10.79
N HIS A 36 -14.78 9.82 -9.86
CA HIS A 36 -15.29 11.04 -9.26
C HIS A 36 -14.70 11.21 -7.85
N CYS A 37 -14.07 12.34 -7.57
CA CYS A 37 -13.46 12.64 -6.28
C CYS A 37 -13.59 14.12 -5.93
N GLU A 38 -13.31 14.48 -4.68
CA GLU A 38 -13.27 15.90 -4.30
C GLU A 38 -11.92 16.50 -4.66
N SER A 39 -10.83 15.82 -4.30
CA SER A 39 -9.47 16.27 -4.57
C SER A 39 -8.69 15.23 -5.36
N ILE A 40 -8.12 15.65 -6.50
CA ILE A 40 -7.24 14.77 -7.27
C ILE A 40 -5.99 14.39 -6.48
N SER A 41 -5.46 15.29 -5.65
CA SER A 41 -4.26 15.03 -4.85
C SER A 41 -4.49 13.96 -3.79
N ASN A 42 -5.70 13.90 -3.21
CA ASN A 42 -6.08 12.85 -2.26
C ASN A 42 -6.41 11.52 -2.96
N SER A 43 -6.73 11.56 -4.25
CA SER A 43 -6.99 10.39 -5.11
C SER A 43 -5.77 9.92 -5.91
N ALA A 44 -4.62 10.60 -5.78
CA ALA A 44 -3.47 10.40 -6.65
C ALA A 44 -2.99 8.95 -6.68
N VAL A 45 -2.95 8.29 -5.50
CA VAL A 45 -2.48 6.90 -5.40
C VAL A 45 -3.42 5.92 -6.10
N MET A 46 -4.74 6.20 -6.10
CA MET A 46 -5.71 5.40 -6.84
C MET A 46 -5.42 5.49 -8.34
N LEU A 47 -5.19 6.69 -8.86
CA LEU A 47 -4.84 6.90 -10.27
C LEU A 47 -3.51 6.21 -10.63
N TYR A 48 -2.51 6.27 -9.74
CA TYR A 48 -1.24 5.58 -9.94
C TYR A 48 -1.41 4.07 -10.02
N TYR A 49 -2.18 3.45 -9.12
CA TYR A 49 -2.38 2.00 -9.15
C TYR A 49 -3.30 1.54 -10.28
N LEU A 50 -4.35 2.27 -10.64
CA LEU A 50 -5.15 1.98 -11.83
C LEU A 50 -4.28 2.02 -13.09
N ALA A 51 -3.44 3.06 -13.24
CA ALA A 51 -2.49 3.15 -14.34
C ALA A 51 -1.47 2.00 -14.32
N ALA A 52 -0.82 1.78 -13.19
CA ALA A 52 0.19 0.73 -13.00
C ALA A 52 -0.38 -0.67 -13.26
N MET A 53 -1.64 -0.93 -12.92
CA MET A 53 -2.27 -2.23 -13.21
C MET A 53 -2.68 -2.41 -14.68
N GLY A 54 -2.59 -1.33 -15.46
CA GLY A 54 -2.78 -1.34 -16.90
C GLY A 54 -4.21 -1.06 -17.33
N ILE A 55 -4.95 -0.24 -16.58
CA ILE A 55 -6.19 0.36 -17.08
C ILE A 55 -5.86 1.25 -18.29
N GLY A 56 -6.57 1.05 -19.40
CA GLY A 56 -6.32 1.74 -20.66
C GLY A 56 -6.87 3.16 -20.72
N LYS A 57 -8.03 3.40 -20.13
CA LYS A 57 -8.66 4.72 -20.08
C LYS A 57 -9.10 5.08 -18.66
N ILE A 58 -8.72 6.27 -18.20
CA ILE A 58 -9.17 6.84 -16.94
C ILE A 58 -9.65 8.27 -17.20
N ASP A 59 -10.91 8.53 -16.93
CA ASP A 59 -11.44 9.90 -16.88
C ASP A 59 -11.64 10.24 -15.39
N CYS A 60 -11.03 11.32 -14.93
CA CYS A 60 -11.08 11.75 -13.54
C CYS A 60 -11.72 13.14 -13.42
N TYR A 61 -12.80 13.19 -12.66
CA TYR A 61 -13.61 14.35 -12.37
C TYR A 61 -13.39 14.74 -10.91
N ALA A 62 -12.82 15.93 -10.70
CA ALA A 62 -12.47 16.43 -9.37
C ALA A 62 -13.01 17.85 -9.16
N GLU A 63 -13.36 18.19 -7.90
CA GLU A 63 -13.69 19.57 -7.50
C GLU A 63 -12.43 20.43 -7.32
N ASN A 64 -11.32 19.80 -6.95
CA ASN A 64 -10.01 20.40 -6.82
C ASN A 64 -9.01 19.58 -7.64
N ILE A 65 -8.38 20.27 -8.61
CA ILE A 65 -7.40 19.70 -9.54
C ILE A 65 -5.96 20.14 -9.22
N ASP A 66 -5.68 20.59 -7.99
CA ASP A 66 -4.35 21.02 -7.58
C ASP A 66 -3.35 19.86 -7.70
N GLY A 67 -2.22 20.12 -8.36
CA GLY A 67 -1.20 19.10 -8.64
C GLY A 67 -1.52 18.18 -9.84
N MET A 68 -2.58 18.44 -10.61
CA MET A 68 -2.99 17.59 -11.74
C MET A 68 -1.86 17.31 -12.75
N GLU A 69 -0.98 18.27 -13.03
CA GLU A 69 0.13 18.07 -13.98
C GLU A 69 1.12 17.02 -13.49
N PHE A 70 1.50 17.10 -12.22
CA PHE A 70 2.40 16.13 -11.60
C PHE A 70 1.77 14.74 -11.56
N ILE A 71 0.51 14.65 -11.13
CA ILE A 71 -0.23 13.39 -11.02
C ILE A 71 -0.44 12.75 -12.39
N SER A 72 -0.87 13.54 -13.39
CA SER A 72 -1.08 13.05 -14.76
C SER A 72 0.21 12.53 -15.37
N ARG A 73 1.32 13.26 -15.20
CA ARG A 73 2.63 12.84 -15.69
C ARG A 73 3.07 11.53 -15.06
N ASN A 74 2.91 11.38 -13.74
CA ASN A 74 3.33 10.16 -13.05
C ASN A 74 2.46 8.95 -13.44
N ALA A 75 1.14 9.11 -13.54
CA ALA A 75 0.24 8.05 -13.98
C ALA A 75 0.59 7.56 -15.41
N LYS A 76 0.82 8.50 -16.35
CA LYS A 76 1.29 8.17 -17.71
C LYS A 76 2.72 7.61 -17.73
N GLY A 77 3.54 8.00 -16.76
CA GLY A 77 4.87 7.43 -16.54
C GLY A 77 4.84 5.98 -16.08
N LEU A 78 3.80 5.54 -15.39
CA LEU A 78 3.58 4.13 -15.02
C LEU A 78 3.01 3.33 -16.18
N ASN A 79 2.11 3.94 -16.97
CA ASN A 79 1.51 3.35 -18.15
C ASN A 79 1.44 4.35 -19.33
N PRO A 80 2.40 4.31 -20.27
CA PRO A 80 2.38 5.16 -21.46
C PRO A 80 1.18 4.96 -22.38
N ASP A 81 0.52 3.80 -22.29
CA ASP A 81 -0.67 3.47 -23.10
C ASP A 81 -1.95 4.11 -22.54
N LEU A 82 -1.87 4.71 -21.33
CA LEU A 82 -3.01 5.28 -20.64
C LEU A 82 -3.55 6.53 -21.32
N GLN A 83 -4.83 6.48 -21.69
CA GLN A 83 -5.64 7.64 -22.00
C GLN A 83 -6.19 8.22 -20.69
N LEU A 84 -5.51 9.24 -20.15
CA LEU A 84 -5.93 9.94 -18.93
C LEU A 84 -6.43 11.34 -19.25
N GLN A 85 -7.70 11.58 -18.93
CA GLN A 85 -8.31 12.90 -18.90
C GLN A 85 -8.63 13.29 -17.46
N ILE A 86 -8.31 14.53 -17.09
CA ILE A 86 -8.68 15.12 -15.80
C ILE A 86 -9.46 16.38 -16.12
N ALA A 87 -10.66 16.50 -15.54
CA ALA A 87 -11.51 17.67 -15.70
C ALA A 87 -11.88 18.25 -14.33
N ASP A 88 -11.81 19.56 -14.25
CA ASP A 88 -12.39 20.33 -13.16
C ASP A 88 -13.91 20.42 -13.37
N VAL A 89 -14.67 19.93 -12.41
CA VAL A 89 -16.13 19.92 -12.45
C VAL A 89 -16.69 20.43 -11.13
N PRO A 90 -16.57 21.75 -10.89
CA PRO A 90 -17.08 22.33 -9.66
C PRO A 90 -18.61 22.30 -9.70
N GLY A 91 -19.21 21.61 -8.72
CA GLY A 91 -20.65 21.72 -8.47
C GLY A 91 -21.56 21.12 -9.54
N ILE A 92 -21.13 20.08 -10.27
CA ILE A 92 -22.08 19.28 -11.05
C ILE A 92 -23.04 18.56 -10.10
N GLU A 93 -24.33 18.86 -10.21
CA GLU A 93 -25.39 18.27 -9.40
C GLU A 93 -25.68 16.81 -9.80
N GLU A 94 -25.60 16.47 -11.10
CA GLU A 94 -25.82 15.11 -11.62
C GLU A 94 -24.94 14.77 -12.84
N TYR A 95 -24.39 13.54 -12.88
CA TYR A 95 -23.61 13.01 -14.01
C TYR A 95 -24.40 12.01 -14.85
N ASP A 96 -24.69 12.35 -16.12
CA ASP A 96 -25.53 11.58 -17.06
C ASP A 96 -24.72 10.71 -18.06
N TYR A 97 -23.38 10.69 -17.96
CA TYR A 97 -22.50 9.99 -18.91
C TYR A 97 -21.88 8.70 -18.35
N THR A 98 -22.48 8.17 -17.31
CA THR A 98 -21.95 7.06 -16.48
C THR A 98 -21.94 5.72 -17.22
N ASP A 99 -22.88 5.51 -18.13
CA ASP A 99 -23.04 4.25 -18.89
C ASP A 99 -21.99 4.02 -20.00
N ASN A 100 -21.02 4.93 -20.16
CA ASN A 100 -19.94 4.82 -21.16
C ASN A 100 -18.64 4.19 -20.62
N TYR A 101 -18.64 3.74 -19.36
CA TYR A 101 -17.46 3.21 -18.69
C TYR A 101 -17.68 1.75 -18.27
N ASP A 102 -16.60 0.99 -18.15
CA ASP A 102 -16.70 -0.39 -17.66
C ASP A 102 -16.90 -0.44 -16.14
N ILE A 103 -16.44 0.60 -15.43
CA ILE A 103 -16.62 0.78 -13.99
C ILE A 103 -16.51 2.25 -13.59
N ILE A 104 -17.25 2.61 -12.54
CA ILE A 104 -17.24 3.95 -11.94
C ILE A 104 -16.71 3.86 -10.51
N ILE A 105 -15.92 4.83 -10.10
CA ILE A 105 -15.45 4.98 -8.73
C ILE A 105 -15.90 6.33 -8.21
N ILE A 106 -16.55 6.33 -7.04
CA ILE A 106 -17.00 7.55 -6.37
C ILE A 106 -16.32 7.61 -5.02
N PHE A 107 -15.44 8.60 -4.87
CA PHE A 107 -14.67 8.80 -3.65
C PHE A 107 -15.17 10.03 -2.90
N TYR A 108 -15.62 9.81 -1.67
CA TYR A 108 -16.10 10.84 -0.76
C TYR A 108 -15.09 11.15 0.35
N GLU A 109 -14.84 12.43 0.58
CA GLU A 109 -13.93 12.94 1.59
C GLU A 109 -14.67 13.76 2.67
N LYS A 110 -15.96 14.06 2.42
CA LYS A 110 -16.89 14.66 3.38
C LYS A 110 -18.27 14.00 3.35
N ALA A 111 -19.09 14.34 4.33
CA ALA A 111 -20.51 13.97 4.37
C ALA A 111 -21.26 14.52 3.15
N VAL A 112 -22.27 13.77 2.70
CA VAL A 112 -22.91 13.95 1.39
C VAL A 112 -24.41 14.11 1.57
N GLN A 113 -25.02 15.15 0.99
CA GLN A 113 -26.47 15.35 1.09
C GLN A 113 -27.28 14.51 0.08
N SER A 114 -26.70 14.24 -1.08
CA SER A 114 -27.28 13.43 -2.16
C SER A 114 -26.16 12.83 -3.02
N SER A 115 -26.40 11.69 -3.67
CA SER A 115 -25.45 11.16 -4.64
C SER A 115 -25.49 12.05 -5.87
N ARG A 116 -24.30 12.45 -6.33
CA ARG A 116 -24.14 13.16 -7.62
C ARG A 116 -24.24 12.23 -8.82
N ILE A 117 -24.25 10.93 -8.57
CA ILE A 117 -24.38 9.90 -9.60
C ILE A 117 -25.75 9.24 -9.45
N ASN A 118 -26.52 9.22 -10.53
CA ASN A 118 -27.80 8.52 -10.61
C ASN A 118 -27.59 7.01 -10.65
N ALA A 119 -28.66 6.24 -10.37
CA ALA A 119 -28.63 4.79 -10.51
C ALA A 119 -28.26 4.40 -11.95
N THR A 120 -27.10 3.78 -12.10
CA THR A 120 -26.53 3.34 -13.38
C THR A 120 -26.53 1.82 -13.46
N ASP A 121 -26.57 1.28 -14.67
CA ASP A 121 -26.36 -0.16 -14.90
C ASP A 121 -24.86 -0.54 -14.88
N THR A 122 -23.99 0.47 -14.85
CA THR A 122 -22.54 0.30 -14.76
C THR A 122 -22.13 -0.06 -13.33
N PRO A 123 -21.26 -1.06 -13.13
CA PRO A 123 -20.70 -1.35 -11.82
C PRO A 123 -20.03 -0.11 -11.21
N ALA A 124 -20.26 0.12 -9.92
CA ALA A 124 -19.74 1.29 -9.21
C ALA A 124 -19.09 0.89 -7.89
N ILE A 125 -17.97 1.51 -7.55
CA ILE A 125 -17.31 1.40 -6.25
C ILE A 125 -17.50 2.72 -5.51
N TYR A 126 -18.22 2.66 -4.40
CA TYR A 126 -18.39 3.75 -3.47
C TYR A 126 -17.35 3.62 -2.38
N THR A 127 -16.56 4.67 -2.18
CA THR A 127 -15.48 4.64 -1.20
C THR A 127 -15.38 5.96 -0.47
N ALA A 128 -14.96 5.92 0.80
CA ALA A 128 -14.83 7.13 1.60
C ALA A 128 -13.72 6.99 2.64
N VAL A 129 -13.11 8.12 2.99
CA VAL A 129 -12.19 8.22 4.13
C VAL A 129 -12.66 9.33 5.05
N ALA A 130 -13.09 8.94 6.24
CA ALA A 130 -13.64 9.81 7.26
C ALA A 130 -12.65 9.86 8.43
N GLY A 131 -11.51 10.51 8.20
CA GLY A 131 -10.41 10.56 9.15
C GLY A 131 -9.64 9.24 9.29
N ASP A 132 -9.83 8.53 10.40
CA ASP A 132 -9.15 7.27 10.75
C ASP A 132 -10.07 6.08 10.42
N TRP A 133 -10.99 6.31 9.50
CA TRP A 133 -11.98 5.36 9.09
C TRP A 133 -12.04 5.31 7.59
N GLY A 134 -12.14 4.10 7.05
CA GLY A 134 -12.39 3.89 5.65
C GLY A 134 -13.67 3.12 5.41
N TYR A 135 -14.20 3.31 4.20
CA TYR A 135 -15.40 2.66 3.69
C TYR A 135 -15.14 2.24 2.24
N ILE A 136 -15.53 1.02 1.91
CA ILE A 136 -15.60 0.57 0.53
C ILE A 136 -16.81 -0.33 0.33
N ARG A 137 -17.54 -0.10 -0.77
CA ARG A 137 -18.65 -0.93 -1.20
C ARG A 137 -18.72 -0.97 -2.71
N THR A 138 -18.90 -2.15 -3.27
CA THR A 138 -18.99 -2.42 -4.70
C THR A 138 -20.44 -2.76 -5.05
N VAL A 139 -21.01 -2.07 -6.01
CA VAL A 139 -22.39 -2.26 -6.49
C VAL A 139 -22.33 -2.72 -7.94
N ARG A 140 -22.89 -3.89 -8.25
CA ARG A 140 -22.83 -4.48 -9.60
C ARG A 140 -24.08 -4.23 -10.45
N THR A 141 -25.22 -3.94 -9.81
CA THR A 141 -26.52 -3.71 -10.46
C THR A 141 -27.15 -2.44 -9.90
N LYS A 142 -28.22 -1.94 -10.52
CA LYS A 142 -28.98 -0.80 -9.98
C LYS A 142 -29.47 -1.07 -8.56
N GLU A 143 -28.78 -0.50 -7.57
CA GLU A 143 -29.19 -0.45 -6.18
C GLU A 143 -29.64 0.96 -5.78
N SER A 144 -30.41 1.06 -4.70
CA SER A 144 -30.78 2.35 -4.12
C SER A 144 -29.55 3.04 -3.53
N ILE A 145 -29.09 4.10 -4.19
CA ILE A 145 -27.90 4.85 -3.75
C ILE A 145 -28.14 5.56 -2.40
N SER A 146 -29.41 5.81 -2.03
CA SER A 146 -29.78 6.41 -0.74
C SER A 146 -29.18 5.66 0.46
N GLN A 147 -29.20 4.32 0.43
CA GLN A 147 -28.66 3.52 1.54
C GLN A 147 -27.14 3.72 1.68
N ILE A 148 -26.43 3.84 0.57
CA ILE A 148 -24.97 4.02 0.55
C ILE A 148 -24.61 5.40 1.10
N ILE A 149 -25.36 6.43 0.69
CA ILE A 149 -25.19 7.80 1.21
C ILE A 149 -25.43 7.81 2.72
N ASP A 150 -26.50 7.17 3.20
CA ASP A 150 -26.79 7.07 4.63
C ASP A 150 -25.68 6.35 5.40
N GLU A 151 -25.15 5.24 4.85
CA GLU A 151 -24.03 4.52 5.44
C GLU A 151 -22.76 5.38 5.57
N ILE A 152 -22.45 6.18 4.54
CA ILE A 152 -21.32 7.11 4.51
C ILE A 152 -21.55 8.28 5.48
N ASN A 153 -22.74 8.87 5.48
CA ASN A 153 -23.07 9.97 6.40
C ASN A 153 -23.01 9.54 7.86
N ASN A 154 -23.49 8.33 8.16
CA ASN A 154 -23.37 7.76 9.49
C ASN A 154 -21.89 7.58 9.89
N LEU A 155 -21.02 7.18 8.96
CA LEU A 155 -19.58 7.13 9.21
C LEU A 155 -19.02 8.51 9.60
N TYR A 156 -19.36 9.57 8.87
CA TYR A 156 -18.92 10.93 9.20
C TYR A 156 -19.53 11.46 10.50
N ALA A 157 -20.77 11.10 10.83
CA ALA A 157 -21.43 11.53 12.07
C ALA A 157 -20.80 10.93 13.34
N GLU A 158 -20.10 9.81 13.22
CA GLU A 158 -19.41 9.15 14.34
C GLU A 158 -18.06 9.83 14.70
N ILE A 159 -17.58 10.77 13.88
CA ILE A 159 -16.38 11.55 14.11
C ILE A 159 -16.59 12.52 15.28
N LYS A 160 -16.01 12.21 16.44
CA LYS A 160 -16.07 13.08 17.63
C LYS A 160 -14.85 13.98 17.83
N ASN A 161 -13.75 13.79 17.08
CA ASN A 161 -12.46 14.51 17.26
C ASN A 161 -11.70 14.80 15.94
N PRO A 162 -12.16 15.76 15.10
CA PRO A 162 -11.60 16.09 13.77
C PRO A 162 -10.08 16.29 13.70
N GLU A 163 -9.44 16.75 14.78
CA GLU A 163 -8.01 17.13 14.75
C GLU A 163 -7.06 15.92 14.70
N TYR A 164 -7.39 14.84 15.42
CA TYR A 164 -6.60 13.59 15.44
C TYR A 164 -6.59 12.89 14.08
N PHE A 165 -7.70 13.03 13.36
CA PHE A 165 -7.90 12.43 12.05
C PHE A 165 -6.94 12.95 10.98
N SER A 166 -6.43 14.17 11.14
CA SER A 166 -5.43 14.70 10.22
C SER A 166 -4.11 13.92 10.24
N LEU A 167 -3.76 13.26 11.37
CA LEU A 167 -2.48 12.57 11.55
C LEU A 167 -2.35 11.36 10.63
N PHE A 168 -3.40 10.54 10.54
CA PHE A 168 -3.42 9.36 9.68
C PHE A 168 -4.09 9.59 8.32
N SER A 169 -4.79 10.72 8.13
CA SER A 169 -5.58 11.01 6.92
C SER A 169 -4.87 10.62 5.62
N LYS A 170 -3.62 11.07 5.41
CA LYS A 170 -2.85 10.78 4.19
C LYS A 170 -2.56 9.29 4.01
N ALA A 171 -2.28 8.58 5.09
CA ALA A 171 -2.04 7.15 5.06
C ALA A 171 -3.32 6.34 4.80
N TYR A 172 -4.44 6.76 5.39
CA TYR A 172 -5.75 6.16 5.14
C TYR A 172 -6.25 6.43 3.72
N LEU A 173 -6.07 7.65 3.23
CA LEU A 173 -6.36 8.01 1.83
C LEU A 173 -5.61 7.09 0.88
N GLY A 174 -4.28 6.94 1.07
CA GLY A 174 -3.48 6.03 0.27
C GLY A 174 -3.98 4.58 0.33
N PHE A 175 -4.19 4.06 1.55
CA PHE A 175 -4.64 2.68 1.76
C PHE A 175 -5.99 2.42 1.08
N ASN A 176 -6.95 3.31 1.31
CA ASN A 176 -8.29 3.24 0.75
C ASN A 176 -8.24 3.29 -0.79
N CYS A 177 -7.53 4.26 -1.34
CA CYS A 177 -7.30 4.38 -2.78
C CYS A 177 -6.73 3.10 -3.42
N THR A 178 -5.81 2.45 -2.70
CA THR A 178 -5.16 1.23 -3.20
C THR A 178 -6.12 0.04 -3.15
N LEU A 179 -6.91 -0.10 -2.08
CA LEU A 179 -7.99 -1.10 -2.01
C LEU A 179 -9.03 -0.89 -3.11
N THR A 180 -9.44 0.35 -3.35
CA THR A 180 -10.38 0.70 -4.43
C THR A 180 -9.84 0.29 -5.80
N ALA A 181 -8.56 0.51 -6.07
CA ALA A 181 -7.94 0.07 -7.31
C ALA A 181 -7.97 -1.47 -7.46
N ILE A 182 -7.71 -2.21 -6.37
CA ILE A 182 -7.82 -3.68 -6.36
C ILE A 182 -9.25 -4.13 -6.65
N GLU A 183 -10.25 -3.55 -5.97
CA GLU A 183 -11.67 -3.84 -6.22
C GLU A 183 -12.05 -3.58 -7.68
N ALA A 184 -11.56 -2.48 -8.28
CA ALA A 184 -11.84 -2.18 -9.68
C ALA A 184 -11.29 -3.26 -10.62
N VAL A 185 -10.05 -3.71 -10.41
CA VAL A 185 -9.47 -4.82 -11.18
C VAL A 185 -10.27 -6.11 -10.98
N LYS A 186 -10.71 -6.41 -9.76
CA LYS A 186 -11.52 -7.60 -9.47
C LYS A 186 -12.85 -7.60 -10.20
N VAL A 187 -13.55 -6.46 -10.23
CA VAL A 187 -14.79 -6.29 -11.00
C VAL A 187 -14.52 -6.46 -12.49
N LEU A 188 -13.53 -5.76 -13.04
CA LEU A 188 -13.19 -5.79 -14.46
C LEU A 188 -12.77 -7.19 -14.93
N LEU A 189 -12.02 -7.93 -14.12
CA LEU A 189 -11.58 -9.29 -14.47
C LEU A 189 -12.57 -10.38 -14.05
N ASN A 190 -13.55 -10.04 -13.22
CA ASN A 190 -14.45 -10.98 -12.57
C ASN A 190 -13.71 -12.08 -11.80
N ILE A 191 -12.80 -11.66 -10.91
CA ILE A 191 -12.00 -12.54 -10.05
C ILE A 191 -12.27 -12.24 -8.57
N GLY A 192 -12.16 -13.26 -7.72
CA GLY A 192 -12.43 -13.13 -6.29
C GLY A 192 -13.90 -12.80 -5.98
N SER A 193 -14.14 -12.41 -4.73
CA SER A 193 -15.40 -11.81 -4.29
C SER A 193 -15.24 -10.29 -4.18
N VAL A 194 -16.32 -9.53 -4.30
CA VAL A 194 -16.28 -8.05 -4.16
C VAL A 194 -17.05 -7.63 -2.93
N SER A 195 -16.76 -6.43 -2.42
CA SER A 195 -17.40 -5.89 -1.22
C SER A 195 -18.86 -5.42 -1.48
N GLU A 196 -19.78 -6.34 -1.79
CA GLU A 196 -21.20 -5.98 -2.02
C GLU A 196 -21.87 -5.41 -0.77
N GLN A 197 -21.41 -5.88 0.40
CA GLN A 197 -21.66 -5.23 1.68
C GLN A 197 -20.56 -4.22 1.97
N ALA A 198 -20.90 -3.14 2.68
CA ALA A 198 -19.92 -2.14 3.07
C ALA A 198 -18.88 -2.71 4.03
N LEU A 199 -17.62 -2.75 3.58
CA LEU A 199 -16.48 -2.94 4.46
C LEU A 199 -16.16 -1.59 5.11
N LYS A 200 -16.30 -1.53 6.43
CA LYS A 200 -15.86 -0.41 7.27
C LYS A 200 -14.61 -0.82 8.03
N TYR A 201 -13.62 0.07 8.11
CA TYR A 201 -12.37 -0.26 8.77
C TYR A 201 -11.72 0.93 9.50
N ASP A 202 -10.94 0.60 10.52
CA ASP A 202 -10.09 1.52 11.29
C ASP A 202 -8.69 0.90 11.46
N LEU A 203 -7.72 1.41 10.70
CA LEU A 203 -6.33 0.94 10.72
C LEU A 203 -5.56 1.34 11.98
N SER A 204 -6.10 2.26 12.79
CA SER A 204 -5.50 2.65 14.05
C SER A 204 -5.67 1.55 15.10
N THR A 205 -6.69 0.70 14.96
CA THR A 205 -6.95 -0.45 15.82
C THR A 205 -7.03 -1.78 15.07
N TYR A 206 -6.92 -1.76 13.74
CA TYR A 206 -7.18 -2.88 12.83
C TYR A 206 -8.54 -3.53 13.02
N ASN A 207 -9.56 -2.70 13.25
CA ASN A 207 -10.94 -3.17 13.24
C ASN A 207 -11.44 -3.16 11.80
N PHE A 208 -11.88 -4.30 11.29
CA PHE A 208 -12.49 -4.47 9.97
C PHE A 208 -13.85 -5.15 10.17
N GLY A 209 -14.91 -4.61 9.58
CA GLY A 209 -16.25 -5.15 9.79
C GLY A 209 -17.22 -4.86 8.66
N TYR A 210 -18.04 -5.87 8.37
CA TYR A 210 -19.23 -5.77 7.53
C TYR A 210 -20.44 -5.61 8.46
N ASN A 211 -21.12 -4.46 8.42
CA ASN A 211 -22.33 -4.08 9.18
C ASN A 211 -22.18 -3.72 10.67
N GLN A 212 -21.37 -4.43 11.46
CA GLN A 212 -21.15 -4.12 12.88
C GLN A 212 -19.76 -3.53 13.08
N PHE A 213 -19.70 -2.22 13.26
CA PHE A 213 -18.45 -1.54 13.58
C PHE A 213 -18.41 -1.20 15.06
N ASN A 214 -17.52 -1.87 15.80
CA ASN A 214 -17.41 -1.64 17.23
C ASN A 214 -16.68 -0.32 17.50
N ASN A 215 -17.46 0.69 17.87
CA ASN A 215 -17.02 2.07 18.04
C ASN A 215 -16.44 2.30 19.45
N ALA A 216 -15.45 1.47 19.83
CA ALA A 216 -14.80 1.60 21.12
C ALA A 216 -14.21 3.01 21.24
N LYS A 217 -14.65 3.76 22.27
CA LYS A 217 -14.22 5.14 22.51
C LYS A 217 -12.69 5.22 22.46
N LYS A 218 -12.15 5.93 21.48
CA LYS A 218 -10.73 6.26 21.42
C LYS A 218 -10.48 7.49 22.28
N GLU A 219 -9.93 7.30 23.47
CA GLU A 219 -9.30 8.38 24.22
C GLU A 219 -7.83 8.42 23.80
N TYR A 220 -7.52 9.28 22.83
CA TYR A 220 -6.14 9.58 22.52
C TYR A 220 -5.60 10.53 23.60
N VAL A 221 -4.56 10.09 24.31
CA VAL A 221 -3.95 10.85 25.41
C VAL A 221 -2.98 11.92 24.90
N ILE A 222 -2.52 11.82 23.65
CA ILE A 222 -1.44 12.65 23.09
C ILE A 222 -2.00 13.73 22.17
N ASN A 223 -1.73 15.01 22.44
CA ASN A 223 -2.11 16.13 21.57
C ASN A 223 -1.59 15.94 20.11
N PRO A 224 -2.43 16.12 19.06
CA PRO A 224 -2.04 16.00 17.65
C PRO A 224 -0.81 16.83 17.24
N GLU A 225 -0.61 18.02 17.80
CA GLU A 225 0.58 18.84 17.53
C GLU A 225 1.87 18.16 18.04
N ASN A 226 1.80 17.52 19.21
CA ASN A 226 2.93 16.75 19.72
C ASN A 226 3.19 15.53 18.84
N ALA A 227 2.15 14.83 18.39
CA ALA A 227 2.30 13.71 17.46
C ALA A 227 2.99 14.12 16.16
N ARG A 228 2.57 15.24 15.54
CA ARG A 228 3.24 15.79 14.34
C ARG A 228 4.69 16.16 14.61
N LYS A 229 4.97 16.74 15.78
CA LYS A 229 6.34 17.08 16.19
C LYS A 229 7.21 15.84 16.34
N GLU A 230 6.69 14.74 16.88
CA GLU A 230 7.44 13.48 16.97
C GLU A 230 7.68 12.86 15.59
N LEU A 231 6.71 12.92 14.67
CA LEU A 231 6.92 12.51 13.27
C LEU A 231 8.03 13.32 12.59
N SER A 232 7.99 14.66 12.71
CA SER A 232 8.97 15.53 12.05
C SER A 232 10.42 15.26 12.48
N LYS A 233 10.63 14.86 13.74
CA LYS A 233 11.97 14.56 14.26
C LYS A 233 12.46 13.16 13.89
N ALA A 234 11.55 12.23 13.61
CA ALA A 234 11.87 10.83 13.41
C ALA A 234 12.66 10.63 12.11
N LYS A 235 13.63 9.71 12.18
CA LYS A 235 14.38 9.20 11.04
C LYS A 235 13.94 7.78 10.74
N VAL A 236 13.38 7.54 9.56
CA VAL A 236 12.94 6.19 9.15
C VAL A 236 13.80 5.70 7.98
N LEU A 237 14.39 4.50 8.12
CA LEU A 237 15.11 3.82 7.04
C LEU A 237 14.17 2.85 6.32
N ILE A 238 14.10 2.94 5.00
CA ILE A 238 13.37 2.00 4.15
C ILE A 238 14.37 1.16 3.38
N ILE A 239 14.35 -0.15 3.59
CA ILE A 239 15.26 -1.09 2.94
C ILE A 239 14.54 -1.73 1.74
N GLY A 240 14.88 -1.29 0.55
CA GLY A 240 14.19 -1.64 -0.70
C GLY A 240 13.18 -0.57 -1.09
N SER A 241 13.29 -0.08 -2.31
CA SER A 241 12.44 0.96 -2.91
C SER A 241 11.42 0.39 -3.91
N GLY A 242 11.22 -0.93 -3.87
CA GLY A 242 10.32 -1.67 -4.75
C GLY A 242 8.83 -1.54 -4.41
N GLY A 243 8.06 -2.62 -4.61
CA GLY A 243 6.60 -2.59 -4.50
C GLY A 243 6.07 -2.27 -3.09
N LEU A 244 6.81 -2.64 -2.04
CA LEU A 244 6.49 -2.33 -0.64
C LEU A 244 7.06 -0.97 -0.20
N GLY A 245 8.34 -0.72 -0.51
CA GLY A 245 9.02 0.50 -0.09
C GLY A 245 8.51 1.77 -0.79
N SER A 246 8.10 1.68 -2.06
CA SER A 246 7.53 2.80 -2.81
C SER A 246 6.31 3.43 -2.13
N PRO A 247 5.21 2.68 -1.86
CA PRO A 247 4.04 3.20 -1.17
C PRO A 247 4.31 3.58 0.29
N ALA A 248 5.23 2.88 0.99
CA ALA A 248 5.64 3.25 2.34
C ALA A 248 6.29 4.63 2.37
N ALA A 249 7.27 4.89 1.50
CA ALA A 249 7.96 6.17 1.41
C ALA A 249 7.03 7.30 0.96
N TYR A 250 6.17 7.05 -0.03
CA TYR A 250 5.13 7.99 -0.46
C TYR A 250 4.29 8.44 0.74
N THR A 251 3.80 7.47 1.50
CA THR A 251 2.90 7.72 2.62
C THR A 251 3.59 8.49 3.73
N LEU A 252 4.80 8.08 4.13
CA LEU A 252 5.54 8.76 5.19
C LEU A 252 5.90 10.21 4.81
N ALA A 253 6.31 10.45 3.57
CA ALA A 253 6.60 11.80 3.07
C ALA A 253 5.37 12.71 3.10
N MET A 254 4.17 12.16 2.85
CA MET A 254 2.91 12.90 2.94
C MET A 254 2.39 13.06 4.38
N SER A 255 2.79 12.17 5.29
CA SER A 255 2.36 12.15 6.69
C SER A 255 3.21 13.02 7.62
N GLY A 256 4.22 13.72 7.10
CA GLY A 256 5.03 14.67 7.88
C GLY A 256 6.30 14.12 8.50
N ILE A 257 6.79 12.97 8.03
CA ILE A 257 8.19 12.58 8.28
C ILE A 257 9.10 13.51 7.48
N GLU A 258 10.07 14.12 8.15
CA GLU A 258 11.04 15.02 7.48
C GLU A 258 12.34 14.31 7.10
N LYS A 259 12.63 13.11 7.61
CA LYS A 259 13.90 12.40 7.33
C LYS A 259 13.67 10.94 6.96
N LEU A 260 13.88 10.64 5.67
CA LEU A 260 13.80 9.29 5.13
C LEU A 260 15.16 8.83 4.60
N GLY A 261 15.61 7.69 5.09
CA GLY A 261 16.70 6.93 4.49
C GLY A 261 16.12 5.92 3.51
N MET A 262 16.74 5.74 2.35
CA MET A 262 16.36 4.73 1.37
C MET A 262 17.58 3.98 0.86
N ILE A 263 17.60 2.66 1.02
CA ILE A 263 18.65 1.79 0.47
C ILE A 263 18.06 0.84 -0.56
N ASP A 264 18.64 0.82 -1.75
CA ASP A 264 18.33 -0.10 -2.83
C ASP A 264 19.49 -0.08 -3.84
N PHE A 265 19.89 -1.24 -4.33
CA PHE A 265 21.01 -1.36 -5.28
C PHE A 265 20.54 -1.50 -6.73
N ASP A 266 19.24 -1.72 -6.96
CA ASP A 266 18.69 -1.95 -8.28
C ASP A 266 18.54 -0.65 -9.07
N THR A 267 18.43 -0.82 -10.39
CA THR A 267 17.94 0.20 -11.30
C THR A 267 16.47 0.00 -11.63
N VAL A 268 15.78 1.06 -12.01
CA VAL A 268 14.38 1.01 -12.47
C VAL A 268 14.29 0.24 -13.79
N GLU A 269 13.35 -0.71 -13.85
CA GLU A 269 13.04 -1.47 -15.07
C GLU A 269 11.57 -1.33 -15.47
N THR A 270 11.26 -1.54 -16.75
CA THR A 270 9.87 -1.57 -17.26
C THR A 270 8.97 -2.54 -16.48
N SER A 271 9.51 -3.69 -16.07
CA SER A 271 8.80 -4.74 -15.31
C SER A 271 8.38 -4.30 -13.89
N ASN A 272 8.90 -3.16 -13.42
CA ASN A 272 8.66 -2.60 -12.10
C ASN A 272 7.42 -1.69 -12.07
N LEU A 273 7.12 -1.04 -13.19
CA LEU A 273 6.12 0.03 -13.30
C LEU A 273 4.69 -0.46 -13.07
N ASN A 274 4.46 -1.78 -13.06
CA ASN A 274 3.16 -2.35 -12.69
C ASN A 274 2.81 -2.24 -11.19
N ARG A 275 3.76 -1.81 -10.33
CA ARG A 275 3.55 -1.75 -8.87
C ARG A 275 4.40 -0.74 -8.10
N GLN A 276 5.47 -0.20 -8.69
CA GLN A 276 6.42 0.68 -8.01
C GLN A 276 6.13 2.15 -8.34
N ILE A 277 5.21 2.76 -7.58
CA ILE A 277 4.61 4.07 -7.89
C ILE A 277 5.55 5.27 -7.80
N LEU A 278 6.78 5.11 -7.28
CA LEU A 278 7.80 6.16 -7.25
C LEU A 278 8.66 6.22 -8.52
N HIS A 279 8.39 5.34 -9.48
CA HIS A 279 9.18 5.19 -10.70
C HIS A 279 8.32 5.43 -11.94
N SER A 280 8.97 5.74 -13.05
CA SER A 280 8.30 6.00 -14.32
C SER A 280 9.16 5.55 -15.49
N THR A 281 8.58 5.55 -16.68
CA THR A 281 9.31 5.32 -17.93
C THR A 281 10.47 6.29 -18.14
N ASP A 282 10.33 7.54 -17.70
CA ASP A 282 11.40 8.56 -17.76
C ASP A 282 12.63 8.20 -16.89
N THR A 283 12.46 7.31 -15.90
CA THR A 283 13.53 6.94 -14.96
C THR A 283 14.06 5.51 -15.16
N ILE A 284 13.63 4.80 -16.21
CA ILE A 284 14.19 3.47 -16.56
C ILE A 284 15.71 3.56 -16.70
N GLY A 285 16.43 2.63 -16.07
CA GLY A 285 17.89 2.59 -16.02
C GLY A 285 18.53 3.48 -14.94
N MET A 286 17.76 4.37 -14.30
CA MET A 286 18.21 5.12 -13.13
C MET A 286 18.25 4.22 -11.90
N ALA A 287 19.18 4.46 -10.96
CA ALA A 287 19.13 3.83 -9.64
C ALA A 287 17.78 4.10 -8.96
N LYS A 288 17.14 3.07 -8.40
CA LYS A 288 15.79 3.21 -7.85
C LYS A 288 15.73 4.23 -6.71
N VAL A 289 16.72 4.25 -5.81
CA VAL A 289 16.81 5.26 -4.75
C VAL A 289 16.85 6.68 -5.29
N LYS A 290 17.50 6.90 -6.44
CA LYS A 290 17.55 8.23 -7.07
C LYS A 290 16.23 8.61 -7.73
N SER A 291 15.57 7.67 -8.41
CA SER A 291 14.22 7.90 -8.94
C SER A 291 13.24 8.22 -7.83
N ALA A 292 13.31 7.48 -6.71
CA ALA A 292 12.48 7.70 -5.54
C ALA A 292 12.73 9.09 -4.92
N GLU A 293 13.98 9.49 -4.73
CA GLU A 293 14.32 10.83 -4.24
C GLU A 293 13.72 11.93 -5.11
N ILE A 294 13.86 11.86 -6.43
CA ILE A 294 13.30 12.86 -7.35
C ILE A 294 11.78 12.95 -7.22
N PHE A 295 11.10 11.81 -7.13
CA PHE A 295 9.65 11.77 -6.96
C PHE A 295 9.24 12.38 -5.62
N LEU A 296 9.84 11.92 -4.52
CA LEU A 296 9.48 12.31 -3.16
C LEU A 296 9.77 13.80 -2.92
N LYS A 297 10.86 14.35 -3.46
CA LYS A 297 11.16 15.79 -3.39
C LYS A 297 10.20 16.67 -4.17
N ARG A 298 9.57 16.15 -5.23
CA ARG A 298 8.49 16.85 -5.95
C ARG A 298 7.16 16.76 -5.21
N LEU A 299 6.93 15.62 -4.54
CA LEU A 299 5.74 15.39 -3.73
C LEU A 299 5.74 16.28 -2.47
N ASN A 300 6.88 16.35 -1.78
CA ASN A 300 7.10 17.17 -0.61
C ASN A 300 8.54 17.71 -0.66
N SER A 301 8.73 19.02 -0.81
CA SER A 301 10.07 19.61 -0.89
C SER A 301 10.85 19.54 0.42
N ASP A 302 10.12 19.45 1.54
CA ASP A 302 10.64 19.64 2.89
C ASP A 302 11.23 18.35 3.46
N VAL A 303 10.86 17.18 2.92
CA VAL A 303 11.44 15.90 3.34
C VAL A 303 12.90 15.78 2.87
N GLU A 304 13.82 15.57 3.79
CA GLU A 304 15.20 15.17 3.53
C GLU A 304 15.25 13.68 3.17
N ILE A 305 15.80 13.37 2.00
CA ILE A 305 15.96 12.00 1.51
C ILE A 305 17.45 11.67 1.49
N CYS A 306 17.86 10.67 2.28
CA CYS A 306 19.21 10.14 2.27
C CYS A 306 19.23 8.83 1.48
N THR A 307 19.94 8.79 0.36
CA THR A 307 19.95 7.64 -0.55
C THR A 307 21.23 6.82 -0.43
N TYR A 308 21.09 5.50 -0.39
CA TYR A 308 22.17 4.53 -0.37
C TYR A 308 22.00 3.58 -1.56
N ASN A 309 22.74 3.83 -2.64
CA ASN A 309 22.71 2.98 -3.83
C ASN A 309 23.69 1.81 -3.67
N GLU A 310 23.39 0.92 -2.73
CA GLU A 310 24.23 -0.23 -2.40
C GLU A 310 23.38 -1.40 -1.90
N LYS A 311 23.93 -2.61 -1.95
CA LYS A 311 23.23 -3.80 -1.49
C LYS A 311 23.22 -3.81 0.03
N PHE A 312 22.03 -3.98 0.63
CA PHE A 312 21.94 -4.25 2.07
C PHE A 312 22.63 -5.58 2.40
N SER A 313 23.62 -5.51 3.28
CA SER A 313 24.61 -6.58 3.52
C SER A 313 25.11 -6.54 4.96
N LEU A 314 25.83 -7.59 5.39
CA LEU A 314 26.34 -7.65 6.77
C LEU A 314 27.33 -6.51 7.05
N GLU A 315 28.07 -6.07 6.03
CA GLU A 315 29.13 -5.05 6.12
C GLU A 315 28.57 -3.65 6.41
N ASN A 316 27.38 -3.33 5.90
CA ASN A 316 26.78 -2.00 6.03
C ASN A 316 25.58 -1.94 6.98
N ALA A 317 24.91 -3.08 7.26
CA ALA A 317 23.64 -3.08 7.97
C ALA A 317 23.69 -2.42 9.35
N GLU A 318 24.72 -2.71 10.16
CA GLU A 318 24.82 -2.15 11.52
C GLU A 318 24.98 -0.63 11.50
N ALA A 319 25.92 -0.12 10.69
CA ALA A 319 26.18 1.30 10.57
C ALA A 319 24.97 2.05 10.02
N LEU A 320 24.31 1.50 8.99
CA LEU A 320 23.11 2.10 8.41
C LEU A 320 21.97 2.17 9.41
N ILE A 321 21.62 1.06 10.07
CA ILE A 321 20.45 0.99 10.95
C ILE A 321 20.65 1.78 12.26
N ALA A 322 21.89 1.93 12.74
CA ALA A 322 22.18 2.65 13.97
C ALA A 322 21.68 4.11 13.96
N ASP A 323 21.74 4.77 12.80
CA ASP A 323 21.42 6.21 12.62
C ASP A 323 19.93 6.55 12.51
N TYR A 324 19.06 5.54 12.43
CA TYR A 324 17.61 5.71 12.27
C TYR A 324 16.84 5.24 13.50
N ASP A 325 15.68 5.81 13.72
CA ASP A 325 14.81 5.48 14.85
C ASP A 325 14.02 4.19 14.62
N MET A 326 13.75 3.88 13.34
CA MET A 326 12.95 2.75 12.91
C MET A 326 13.33 2.31 11.49
N VAL A 327 13.06 1.03 11.17
CA VAL A 327 13.29 0.45 9.85
C VAL A 327 11.99 -0.10 9.24
N ILE A 328 11.79 0.09 7.94
CA ILE A 328 10.74 -0.53 7.13
C ILE A 328 11.36 -1.56 6.21
N ASP A 329 10.83 -2.78 6.25
CA ASP A 329 11.24 -3.87 5.35
C ASP A 329 10.54 -3.80 3.98
N GLY A 330 11.24 -3.28 2.98
CA GLY A 330 10.84 -3.35 1.57
C GLY A 330 11.55 -4.45 0.79
N LEU A 331 12.23 -5.41 1.46
CA LEU A 331 13.00 -6.46 0.82
C LEU A 331 12.10 -7.51 0.16
N ASP A 332 12.60 -8.11 -0.91
CA ASP A 332 11.90 -9.16 -1.67
C ASP A 332 12.52 -10.56 -1.51
N ASN A 333 13.50 -10.68 -0.61
CA ASN A 333 14.25 -11.92 -0.41
C ASN A 333 14.41 -12.26 1.08
N LEU A 334 14.26 -13.55 1.39
CA LEU A 334 14.35 -14.07 2.75
C LEU A 334 15.74 -13.88 3.40
N PRO A 335 16.89 -14.08 2.72
CA PRO A 335 18.21 -13.86 3.33
C PRO A 335 18.35 -12.52 4.04
N ASN A 336 18.01 -11.44 3.35
CA ASN A 336 18.16 -10.10 3.89
C ASN A 336 17.14 -9.80 5.00
N ARG A 337 15.96 -10.43 4.99
CA ARG A 337 14.99 -10.33 6.10
C ARG A 337 15.52 -10.96 7.38
N TYR A 338 16.20 -12.11 7.28
CA TYR A 338 16.87 -12.72 8.44
C TYR A 338 18.05 -11.88 8.94
N LEU A 339 18.84 -11.29 8.04
CA LEU A 339 19.90 -10.36 8.40
C LEU A 339 19.32 -9.12 9.11
N LEU A 340 18.31 -8.49 8.53
CA LEU A 340 17.61 -7.33 9.08
C LEU A 340 17.08 -7.63 10.48
N ASN A 341 16.38 -8.76 10.64
CA ASN A 341 15.88 -9.20 11.94
C ASN A 341 16.99 -9.33 12.99
N ASP A 342 18.11 -9.96 12.63
CA ASP A 342 19.21 -10.18 13.56
C ASP A 342 19.88 -8.85 13.94
N VAL A 343 20.19 -7.99 12.96
CA VAL A 343 20.80 -6.67 13.19
C VAL A 343 19.90 -5.79 14.05
N CYS A 344 18.61 -5.67 13.72
CA CYS A 344 17.64 -4.92 14.52
C CYS A 344 17.51 -5.49 15.94
N TYR A 345 17.57 -6.81 16.11
CA TYR A 345 17.53 -7.45 17.42
C TYR A 345 18.72 -7.05 18.31
N PHE A 346 19.93 -7.01 17.76
CA PHE A 346 21.14 -6.62 18.51
C PHE A 346 21.22 -5.11 18.74
N LEU A 347 20.78 -4.29 17.78
CA LEU A 347 20.73 -2.83 17.92
C LEU A 347 19.53 -2.30 18.71
N LYS A 348 18.59 -3.18 19.07
CA LYS A 348 17.31 -2.82 19.72
C LYS A 348 16.47 -1.84 18.91
N LYS A 349 16.51 -1.98 17.58
CA LYS A 349 15.81 -1.10 16.64
C LYS A 349 14.45 -1.69 16.26
N PRO A 350 13.34 -0.94 16.41
CA PRO A 350 12.03 -1.38 15.97
C PRO A 350 11.99 -1.46 14.44
N TRP A 351 11.28 -2.44 13.91
CA TRP A 351 11.11 -2.55 12.47
C TRP A 351 9.78 -3.16 12.06
N LEU A 352 9.37 -2.85 10.84
CA LEU A 352 8.04 -3.11 10.29
C LEU A 352 8.15 -4.11 9.15
N GLU A 353 7.66 -5.31 9.38
CA GLU A 353 7.71 -6.43 8.44
C GLU A 353 6.47 -6.43 7.56
N ALA A 354 6.66 -6.64 6.26
CA ALA A 354 5.58 -7.03 5.36
C ALA A 354 6.03 -8.02 4.29
N GLY A 355 5.16 -8.96 3.95
CA GLY A 355 5.36 -9.93 2.87
C GLY A 355 4.17 -9.94 1.93
N VAL A 356 4.40 -10.25 0.66
CA VAL A 356 3.33 -10.45 -0.33
C VAL A 356 3.62 -11.68 -1.18
N LEU A 357 2.56 -12.34 -1.64
CA LEU A 357 2.63 -13.39 -2.63
C LEU A 357 1.32 -13.42 -3.41
N ARG A 358 1.35 -13.20 -4.73
CA ARG A 358 0.15 -13.18 -5.59
C ARG A 358 -0.89 -12.14 -5.12
N PHE A 359 -1.89 -12.60 -4.37
CA PHE A 359 -2.99 -11.80 -3.82
C PHE A 359 -2.96 -11.70 -2.29
N ASP A 360 -2.01 -12.39 -1.65
CA ASP A 360 -1.91 -12.48 -0.21
C ASP A 360 -0.87 -11.50 0.33
N GLY A 361 -1.16 -10.93 1.49
CA GLY A 361 -0.28 -10.04 2.23
C GLY A 361 -0.15 -10.44 3.70
N LEU A 362 1.02 -10.18 4.27
CA LEU A 362 1.31 -10.38 5.70
C LEU A 362 1.98 -9.13 6.27
N ALA A 363 1.66 -8.74 7.50
CA ALA A 363 2.37 -7.68 8.20
C ALA A 363 2.45 -7.90 9.72
N THR A 364 3.52 -7.40 10.32
CA THR A 364 3.70 -7.36 11.79
C THR A 364 4.67 -6.26 12.20
N THR A 365 4.60 -5.85 13.47
CA THR A 365 5.54 -4.88 14.06
C THR A 365 6.44 -5.58 15.07
N ILE A 366 7.75 -5.50 14.83
CA ILE A 366 8.76 -6.18 15.64
C ILE A 366 9.50 -5.15 16.50
N LEU A 367 9.35 -5.31 17.81
CA LEU A 367 10.05 -4.55 18.84
C LEU A 367 11.03 -5.48 19.56
N PRO A 368 12.34 -5.40 19.26
CA PRO A 368 13.35 -6.22 19.91
C PRO A 368 13.20 -6.24 21.44
N ASP A 369 13.34 -7.44 22.02
CA ASP A 369 13.12 -7.81 23.43
C ASP A 369 11.70 -7.63 24.00
N LYS A 370 10.85 -6.82 23.36
CA LYS A 370 9.49 -6.52 23.82
C LYS A 370 8.42 -7.36 23.12
N SER A 371 8.72 -7.91 21.95
CA SER A 371 7.79 -8.70 21.12
C SER A 371 8.40 -10.01 20.61
N ILE A 372 7.64 -10.73 19.80
CA ILE A 372 8.15 -11.71 18.86
C ILE A 372 9.26 -11.12 17.98
N CYS A 373 10.18 -11.97 17.50
CA CYS A 373 11.07 -11.62 16.38
C CYS A 373 10.62 -12.36 15.11
N TYR A 374 11.22 -12.05 13.96
CA TYR A 374 10.89 -12.70 12.68
C TYR A 374 11.00 -14.23 12.75
N ARG A 375 12.01 -14.73 13.47
CA ARG A 375 12.23 -16.17 13.69
C ARG A 375 11.21 -16.84 14.61
N CYS A 376 10.40 -16.08 15.36
CA CYS A 376 9.27 -16.67 16.07
C CYS A 376 8.16 -17.10 15.10
N ILE A 377 8.00 -16.35 13.99
CA ILE A 377 7.02 -16.61 12.94
C ILE A 377 7.60 -17.57 11.90
N PHE A 378 8.85 -17.36 11.51
CA PHE A 378 9.57 -18.12 10.49
C PHE A 378 10.90 -18.67 11.05
N PRO A 379 10.88 -19.76 11.85
CA PRO A 379 12.04 -20.23 12.62
C PRO A 379 13.29 -20.53 11.80
N GLU A 380 13.12 -21.16 10.64
CA GLU A 380 14.18 -21.41 9.66
C GLU A 380 13.55 -21.96 8.38
N VAL A 381 14.02 -21.48 7.23
CA VAL A 381 13.84 -22.23 5.98
C VAL A 381 14.76 -23.44 6.05
N LYS A 382 14.20 -24.63 6.25
CA LYS A 382 14.96 -25.87 6.07
C LYS A 382 15.37 -25.95 4.60
N GLY A 383 16.65 -25.70 4.33
CA GLY A 383 17.20 -25.75 2.98
C GLY A 383 16.97 -27.12 2.34
N ARG A 384 16.21 -27.10 1.23
CA ARG A 384 16.33 -27.87 -0.03
C ARG A 384 14.93 -27.99 -0.65
N GLY A 385 14.60 -27.00 -1.47
CA GLY A 385 13.39 -26.92 -2.29
C GLY A 385 13.24 -25.48 -2.81
N PRO A 386 12.73 -25.26 -4.04
CA PRO A 386 12.49 -23.91 -4.51
C PRO A 386 11.43 -23.26 -3.61
N ILE A 387 11.78 -22.16 -2.95
CA ILE A 387 10.76 -21.22 -2.45
C ILE A 387 10.50 -20.31 -3.64
N PRO A 388 9.32 -20.41 -4.30
CA PRO A 388 9.02 -19.55 -5.42
C PRO A 388 9.14 -18.09 -4.98
N SER A 389 10.01 -17.34 -5.62
CA SER A 389 10.11 -15.91 -5.40
C SER A 389 8.83 -15.23 -5.89
N CYS A 390 8.53 -14.03 -5.36
CA CYS A 390 7.49 -13.17 -5.94
C CYS A 390 7.69 -12.97 -7.46
N SER A 391 8.94 -13.12 -7.91
CA SER A 391 9.29 -12.98 -9.31
C SER A 391 8.76 -14.10 -10.20
N GLU A 392 8.63 -15.31 -9.65
CA GLU A 392 8.23 -16.52 -10.37
C GLU A 392 6.73 -16.78 -10.25
N THR A 393 6.10 -16.36 -9.15
CA THR A 393 4.65 -16.58 -8.92
C THR A 393 3.76 -15.45 -9.40
N GLY A 394 4.32 -14.25 -9.53
CA GLY A 394 3.55 -13.04 -9.79
C GLY A 394 2.94 -12.43 -8.54
N VAL A 395 2.44 -11.21 -8.72
CA VAL A 395 1.79 -10.40 -7.69
C VAL A 395 0.87 -9.39 -8.38
N LEU A 396 -0.35 -9.20 -7.85
CA LEU A 396 -1.21 -8.10 -8.29
C LEU A 396 -0.60 -6.79 -7.78
N GLY A 397 -0.28 -5.86 -8.68
CA GLY A 397 0.59 -4.73 -8.37
C GLY A 397 0.17 -3.83 -7.20
N ALA A 398 -1.12 -3.69 -6.94
CA ALA A 398 -1.64 -2.90 -5.82
C ALA A 398 -1.58 -3.61 -4.45
N VAL A 399 -1.43 -4.94 -4.40
CA VAL A 399 -1.31 -5.71 -3.13
C VAL A 399 -0.10 -5.28 -2.30
N PRO A 400 1.14 -5.19 -2.84
CA PRO A 400 2.25 -4.61 -2.09
C PRO A 400 2.05 -3.12 -1.78
N GLY A 401 1.21 -2.42 -2.56
CA GLY A 401 0.69 -1.10 -2.23
C GLY A 401 0.02 -1.04 -0.86
N VAL A 402 -0.99 -1.89 -0.67
CA VAL A 402 -1.74 -2.03 0.59
C VAL A 402 -0.77 -2.33 1.74
N MET A 403 0.14 -3.30 1.54
CA MET A 403 1.04 -3.73 2.59
C MET A 403 2.11 -2.68 2.96
N GLY A 404 2.63 -1.93 1.98
CA GLY A 404 3.57 -0.84 2.26
C GLY A 404 2.91 0.36 2.95
N MET A 405 1.63 0.61 2.67
CA MET A 405 0.85 1.61 3.42
C MET A 405 0.57 1.16 4.85
N ILE A 406 0.29 -0.13 5.06
CA ILE A 406 0.23 -0.72 6.40
C ILE A 406 1.56 -0.49 7.15
N GLN A 407 2.71 -0.71 6.51
CA GLN A 407 4.01 -0.40 7.12
C GLN A 407 4.14 1.08 7.49
N ALA A 408 3.75 2.01 6.62
CA ALA A 408 3.78 3.44 6.97
C ALA A 408 2.84 3.77 8.14
N ILE A 409 1.64 3.18 8.18
CA ILE A 409 0.68 3.35 9.28
C ILE A 409 1.25 2.82 10.59
N GLU A 410 1.88 1.64 10.58
CA GLU A 410 2.56 1.09 11.75
C GLU A 410 3.69 2.01 12.25
N ALA A 411 4.44 2.64 11.34
CA ALA A 411 5.47 3.60 11.69
C ALA A 411 4.87 4.81 12.41
N ILE A 412 3.80 5.38 11.83
CA ILE A 412 3.10 6.53 12.41
C ILE A 412 2.57 6.19 13.81
N LYS A 413 1.93 5.03 13.98
CA LYS A 413 1.43 4.59 15.29
C LYS A 413 2.52 4.45 16.33
N TYR A 414 3.62 3.80 15.95
CA TYR A 414 4.74 3.60 16.86
C TYR A 414 5.40 4.92 17.28
N LEU A 415 5.69 5.80 16.31
CA LEU A 415 6.39 7.06 16.53
C LEU A 415 5.54 8.07 17.33
N THR A 416 4.23 8.06 17.10
CA THR A 416 3.31 9.02 17.75
C THR A 416 2.70 8.49 19.03
N GLY A 417 2.70 7.17 19.26
CA GLY A 417 1.98 6.52 20.35
C GLY A 417 0.46 6.52 20.17
N VAL A 418 -0.04 6.89 18.99
CA VAL A 418 -1.47 6.95 18.67
C VAL A 418 -1.89 5.66 17.98
N GLY A 419 -2.92 4.97 18.49
CA GLY A 419 -3.38 3.69 17.93
C GLY A 419 -2.68 2.46 18.53
N VAL A 420 -2.94 1.29 17.95
CA VAL A 420 -2.46 -0.02 18.40
C VAL A 420 -1.63 -0.65 17.27
N PRO A 421 -0.29 -0.77 17.46
CA PRO A 421 0.57 -1.48 16.54
C PRO A 421 0.31 -3.01 16.53
N LEU A 422 0.73 -3.69 15.46
CA LEU A 422 0.72 -5.15 15.23
C LEU A 422 1.76 -5.90 16.06
N VAL A 423 2.07 -5.43 17.27
CA VAL A 423 2.99 -6.10 18.17
C VAL A 423 2.39 -7.42 18.64
N ASN A 424 3.13 -8.53 18.46
CA ASN A 424 2.67 -9.89 18.75
C ASN A 424 1.40 -10.30 17.98
N LYS A 425 1.14 -9.62 16.85
CA LYS A 425 0.04 -9.95 15.95
C LYS A 425 0.57 -10.11 14.53
N LEU A 426 0.00 -11.06 13.79
CA LEU A 426 0.21 -11.21 12.36
C LEU A 426 -1.08 -10.82 11.65
N LEU A 427 -1.03 -9.72 10.89
CA LEU A 427 -2.10 -9.35 9.96
C LEU A 427 -1.95 -10.20 8.70
N VAL A 428 -3.04 -10.85 8.30
CA VAL A 428 -3.17 -11.59 7.05
C VAL A 428 -4.19 -10.86 6.19
N TYR A 429 -3.82 -10.57 4.95
CA TYR A 429 -4.66 -9.91 3.96
C TYR A 429 -4.88 -10.83 2.76
N ASP A 430 -6.14 -11.08 2.43
CA ASP A 430 -6.56 -11.75 1.19
C ASP A 430 -7.21 -10.72 0.26
N ALA A 431 -6.52 -10.34 -0.82
CA ALA A 431 -7.02 -9.36 -1.76
C ALA A 431 -8.18 -9.87 -2.62
N LEU A 432 -8.24 -11.18 -2.90
CA LEU A 432 -9.35 -11.76 -3.68
C LEU A 432 -10.67 -11.68 -2.91
N ASN A 433 -10.62 -11.75 -1.58
CA ASN A 433 -11.81 -11.66 -0.74
C ASN A 433 -11.95 -10.35 0.05
N ILE A 434 -10.99 -9.42 -0.12
CA ILE A 434 -10.88 -8.18 0.67
C ILE A 434 -11.07 -8.45 2.18
N ASP A 435 -10.40 -9.51 2.65
CA ASP A 435 -10.48 -9.98 4.02
C ASP A 435 -9.18 -9.67 4.79
N PHE A 436 -9.36 -9.26 6.04
CA PHE A 436 -8.27 -8.94 6.95
C PHE A 436 -8.43 -9.74 8.24
N THR A 437 -7.50 -10.65 8.49
CA THR A 437 -7.50 -11.50 9.68
C THR A 437 -6.31 -11.16 10.57
N LEU A 438 -6.56 -10.98 11.87
CA LEU A 438 -5.52 -10.81 12.88
C LEU A 438 -5.31 -12.12 13.65
N LEU A 439 -4.06 -12.57 13.69
CA LEU A 439 -3.65 -13.74 14.47
C LEU A 439 -2.74 -13.30 15.61
N ASP A 440 -3.03 -13.72 16.85
CA ASP A 440 -2.12 -13.53 17.97
C ASP A 440 -0.95 -14.52 17.88
N ILE A 441 0.27 -14.02 18.03
CA ILE A 441 1.50 -14.81 17.95
C ILE A 441 2.32 -14.64 19.23
N ASP A 442 2.64 -15.77 19.86
CA ASP A 442 3.49 -15.78 21.04
C ASP A 442 4.98 -15.89 20.71
N ARG A 443 5.80 -15.30 21.59
CA ARG A 443 7.25 -15.47 21.53
C ARG A 443 7.60 -16.93 21.82
N SER A 444 8.26 -17.57 20.84
CA SER A 444 8.73 -18.95 21.01
C SER A 444 9.90 -19.02 22.01
N PRO A 445 9.82 -19.84 23.08
CA PRO A 445 10.93 -20.04 24.02
C PRO A 445 12.12 -20.74 23.35
N HIS A 446 11.89 -21.47 22.25
CA HIS A 446 12.91 -22.17 21.48
C HIS A 446 13.46 -21.35 20.31
N CYS A 447 13.12 -20.06 20.21
CA CYS A 447 13.64 -19.20 19.16
C CYS A 447 15.17 -19.12 19.25
N LYS A 448 15.86 -19.41 18.14
CA LYS A 448 17.33 -19.40 18.08
C LYS A 448 17.96 -18.03 18.35
N LEU A 449 17.19 -16.94 18.23
CA LEU A 449 17.67 -15.57 18.45
C LEU A 449 17.15 -14.97 19.76
N CYS A 450 15.83 -14.97 19.98
CA CYS A 450 15.22 -14.34 21.15
C CYS A 450 14.62 -15.34 22.15
N GLY A 451 14.91 -16.63 22.05
CA GLY A 451 14.43 -17.66 22.99
C GLY A 451 15.13 -17.61 24.36
N THR A 452 14.85 -18.59 25.21
CA THR A 452 15.46 -18.72 26.54
C THR A 452 16.91 -19.19 26.50
N ASP A 453 17.30 -19.93 25.46
CA ASP A 453 18.67 -20.37 25.18
C ASP A 453 19.05 -20.02 23.72
N PRO A 454 19.35 -18.74 23.43
CA PRO A 454 19.60 -18.31 22.06
C PRO A 454 20.94 -18.86 21.54
N THR A 455 20.94 -19.41 20.34
CA THR A 455 22.14 -19.97 19.67
C THR A 455 22.76 -18.98 18.69
N ILE A 456 22.00 -18.01 18.19
CA ILE A 456 22.49 -16.90 17.38
C ILE A 456 22.98 -15.80 18.32
N LYS A 457 24.28 -15.49 18.26
CA LYS A 457 24.94 -14.51 19.15
C LYS A 457 25.39 -13.24 18.43
N THR A 458 25.46 -13.28 17.10
CA THR A 458 25.79 -12.14 16.23
C THR A 458 25.00 -12.24 14.93
N PRO A 459 24.77 -11.13 14.21
CA PRO A 459 24.31 -11.17 12.83
C PRO A 459 25.29 -11.97 11.96
N LYS A 460 24.77 -12.57 10.89
CA LYS A 460 25.56 -13.28 9.87
C LYS A 460 24.87 -13.20 8.53
N GLU A 461 25.61 -13.48 7.46
CA GLU A 461 25.02 -13.66 6.15
C GLU A 461 24.25 -14.98 6.05
N TYR A 462 23.24 -14.96 5.19
CA TYR A 462 22.39 -16.10 4.91
C TYR A 462 22.43 -16.36 3.41
N GLU A 463 22.74 -17.58 3.00
CA GLU A 463 22.58 -18.02 1.61
C GLU A 463 21.45 -19.04 1.56
N PHE A 464 20.33 -18.63 0.96
CA PHE A 464 19.24 -19.55 0.61
C PHE A 464 19.27 -19.73 -0.90
N VAL A 465 19.80 -20.87 -1.35
CA VAL A 465 19.87 -21.17 -2.79
C VAL A 465 18.47 -21.54 -3.29
N CYS A 466 17.87 -20.68 -4.11
CA CYS A 466 16.80 -21.09 -5.02
C CYS A 466 17.45 -21.92 -6.14
N THR A 467 17.60 -23.22 -5.95
CA THR A 467 18.10 -24.09 -7.02
C THR A 467 16.99 -24.28 -8.05
N ASN A 468 17.16 -23.67 -9.24
CA ASN A 468 16.40 -24.01 -10.43
C ASN A 468 16.68 -25.47 -10.82
N GLN A 469 15.79 -26.38 -10.44
CA GLN A 469 15.73 -27.73 -11.01
C GLN A 469 14.49 -27.88 -11.88
N PHE A 470 14.51 -27.19 -13.02
CA PHE A 470 13.80 -27.61 -14.21
C PHE A 470 14.75 -27.42 -15.40
N GLN A 471 15.61 -28.43 -15.59
CA GLN A 471 16.15 -28.77 -16.90
C GLN A 471 15.20 -29.76 -17.56
#